data_AF-A0A5Y4VCS6-F1
#
_entry.id   AF-A0A5Y4VCS6-F1
#
_cell.length_a   1.000
_cell.length_b   1.000
_cell.length_c   1.000
_cell.angle_alpha   90.00
_cell.angle_beta   90.00
_cell.angle_gamma   90.00
#
_symmetry.space_group_name_H-M   'P 1'
#
loop_
_entity.id
_entity.type
_entity.pdbx_description
1 polymer ?
#
loop_
_entity_poly.entity_id
_entity_poly.type
_entity_poly.pdbx_seq_one_letter_code
_entity_poly.pdbx_strand_id
1 'polypeptide(L)'
;MALTDTAIRKIKPTEKSFKITDSAGLYLLIKPNGSKLWYMKYRVDGKEKKLAFGPYPDVSLFKARQLRDAARARVREGADPAADKKIAQQKKRRKRSIPRGA
;
A
#
# COMPACT_ATOMS: atom_id res chain seq x y z
N MET A 1 5.76 17.01 2.93
CA MET A 1 4.36 17.39 3.23
C MET A 1 3.57 16.12 3.50
N ALA A 2 2.85 16.01 4.60
CA ALA A 2 1.96 14.87 4.84
C ALA A 2 0.72 14.97 3.92
N LEU A 3 0.23 13.84 3.43
CA LEU A 3 -1.01 13.79 2.64
C LEU A 3 -2.24 14.04 3.52
N THR A 4 -3.29 14.58 2.93
CA THR A 4 -4.64 14.65 3.49
C THR A 4 -5.64 13.96 2.57
N ASP A 5 -6.72 13.41 3.11
CA ASP A 5 -7.74 12.71 2.30
C ASP A 5 -8.37 13.65 1.27
N THR A 6 -8.64 14.90 1.65
CA THR A 6 -9.15 15.94 0.75
C THR A 6 -8.22 16.21 -0.42
N ALA A 7 -6.89 16.27 -0.19
CA ALA A 7 -5.93 16.43 -1.27
C ALA A 7 -5.98 15.22 -2.22
N ILE A 8 -6.01 14.00 -1.67
CA ILE A 8 -6.06 12.74 -2.45
C ILE A 8 -7.29 12.68 -3.36
N ARG A 9 -8.45 13.13 -2.87
CA ARG A 9 -9.67 13.18 -3.68
C ARG A 9 -9.57 14.15 -4.85
N LYS A 10 -8.95 15.31 -4.64
CA LYS A 10 -8.79 16.38 -5.65
C LYS A 10 -7.73 16.09 -6.71
N ILE A 11 -6.87 15.10 -6.49
CA ILE A 11 -5.79 14.74 -7.43
C ILE A 11 -6.37 14.17 -8.72
N LYS A 12 -6.03 14.83 -9.84
CA LYS A 12 -6.34 14.40 -11.20
C LYS A 12 -5.20 13.54 -11.78
N PRO A 13 -5.51 12.46 -12.51
CA PRO A 13 -4.52 11.71 -13.24
C PRO A 13 -3.90 12.56 -14.36
N THR A 14 -2.66 12.24 -14.73
CA THR A 14 -1.96 12.84 -15.87
C THR A 14 -1.58 11.74 -16.87
N GLU A 15 -1.00 12.10 -18.01
CA GLU A 15 -0.58 11.14 -19.05
C GLU A 15 0.45 10.12 -18.57
N LYS A 16 1.21 10.44 -17.52
CA LYS A 16 2.25 9.56 -16.95
C LYS A 16 1.96 9.26 -15.48
N SER A 17 2.39 8.09 -15.03
CA SER A 17 2.25 7.75 -13.62
C SER A 17 3.13 8.66 -12.76
N PHE A 18 2.59 9.19 -11.66
CA PHE A 18 3.35 10.03 -10.73
C PHE A 18 3.08 9.65 -9.28
N LYS A 19 4.02 10.00 -8.41
CA LYS A 19 4.01 9.65 -6.99
C LYS A 19 3.72 10.87 -6.15
N ILE A 20 2.92 10.69 -5.11
CA ILE A 20 2.66 11.71 -4.11
C ILE A 20 3.07 11.14 -2.77
N THR A 21 4.17 11.67 -2.25
CA THR A 21 4.79 11.20 -1.03
C THR A 21 3.97 11.66 0.17
N ASP A 22 3.74 10.74 1.10
CA ASP A 22 3.34 11.06 2.47
C ASP A 22 4.60 11.14 3.35
N SER A 23 4.82 10.14 4.20
CA SER A 23 5.88 10.12 5.20
C SER A 23 6.44 8.71 5.40
N ALA A 24 7.71 8.63 5.80
CA ALA A 24 8.41 7.37 6.09
C ALA A 24 8.31 6.33 4.97
N GLY A 25 8.54 6.78 3.73
CA GLY A 25 8.55 5.93 2.54
C GLY A 25 7.17 5.59 1.97
N LEU A 26 6.07 5.95 2.65
CA LEU A 26 4.71 5.81 2.12
C LEU A 26 4.45 6.87 1.05
N TYR A 27 3.89 6.43 -0.08
CA TYR A 27 3.44 7.29 -1.17
C TYR A 27 2.22 6.69 -1.87
N LEU A 28 1.44 7.56 -2.51
CA LEU A 28 0.36 7.19 -3.40
C LEU A 28 0.85 7.27 -4.85
N LEU A 29 0.73 6.18 -5.60
CA LEU A 29 0.97 6.15 -7.04
C LEU A 29 -0.33 6.45 -7.77
N ILE A 30 -0.35 7.52 -8.55
CA ILE A 30 -1.46 7.88 -9.44
C ILE A 30 -1.09 7.39 -10.83
N LYS A 31 -1.95 6.55 -11.41
CA LYS A 31 -1.81 6.07 -12.79
C LYS A 31 -2.64 6.91 -13.76
N PRO A 32 -2.30 6.93 -15.06
CA PRO A 32 -3.07 7.64 -16.08
C PRO A 32 -4.54 7.21 -16.16
N ASN A 33 -4.82 5.93 -15.87
CA ASN A 33 -6.18 5.39 -15.81
C ASN A 33 -6.99 5.80 -14.56
N GLY A 34 -6.49 6.75 -13.76
CA GLY A 34 -7.14 7.22 -12.53
C GLY A 34 -6.96 6.31 -11.31
N SER A 35 -6.34 5.13 -11.46
CA SER A 35 -6.06 4.24 -10.32
C SER A 35 -5.08 4.88 -9.35
N LYS A 36 -5.38 4.77 -8.06
CA LYS A 36 -4.56 5.31 -6.96
C LYS A 36 -4.11 4.16 -6.08
N LEU A 37 -2.81 3.91 -5.97
CA LEU A 37 -2.25 2.73 -5.30
C LEU A 37 -1.28 3.14 -4.20
N TRP A 38 -1.51 2.65 -2.98
CA TRP A 38 -0.58 2.86 -1.87
C TRP A 38 0.63 1.96 -1.97
N TYR A 39 1.81 2.56 -1.84
CA TYR A 39 3.08 1.87 -1.75
C TYR A 39 3.94 2.41 -0.64
N MET A 40 4.78 1.56 -0.07
CA MET A 40 5.89 1.97 0.78
C MET A 40 7.21 1.55 0.16
N LYS A 41 8.15 2.48 0.05
CA LYS A 41 9.55 2.20 -0.28
C LYS A 41 10.34 1.94 1.01
N TYR A 42 11.15 0.88 1.04
CA TYR A 42 11.94 0.48 2.19
C TYR A 42 13.25 -0.19 1.75
N ARG A 43 14.16 -0.45 2.70
CA ARG A 43 15.42 -1.16 2.47
C ARG A 43 15.58 -2.28 3.50
N VAL A 44 16.03 -3.43 3.04
CA VAL A 44 16.44 -4.60 3.86
C VAL A 44 17.68 -5.16 3.18
N ASP A 45 18.72 -5.48 3.95
CA ASP A 45 20.01 -6.01 3.47
C ASP A 45 20.65 -5.16 2.36
N GLY A 46 20.60 -3.83 2.51
CA GLY A 46 21.11 -2.87 1.52
C GLY A 46 20.28 -2.78 0.22
N LYS A 47 19.27 -3.64 0.03
CA LYS A 47 18.45 -3.69 -1.17
C LYS A 47 17.19 -2.87 -1.00
N GLU A 48 16.93 -2.00 -1.99
CA GLU A 48 15.69 -1.25 -2.04
C GLU A 48 14.52 -2.11 -2.53
N LYS A 49 13.43 -2.08 -1.77
CA LYS A 49 12.20 -2.81 -2.05
C LYS A 49 10.99 -1.89 -1.95
N LYS A 50 9.87 -2.33 -2.54
CA LYS A 50 8.58 -1.65 -2.47
C LYS A 50 7.48 -2.61 -2.03
N LEU A 51 6.62 -2.16 -1.13
CA LEU A 51 5.49 -2.91 -0.60
C LEU A 51 4.19 -2.25 -1.04
N ALA A 52 3.31 -2.98 -1.71
CA ALA A 52 1.98 -2.48 -2.07
C ALA A 52 1.04 -2.64 -0.87
N PHE A 53 0.25 -1.63 -0.53
CA PHE A 53 -0.79 -1.75 0.51
C PHE A 53 -2.18 -2.00 -0.06
N GLY A 54 -2.50 -1.40 -1.21
CA GLY A 54 -3.77 -1.60 -1.91
C GLY A 54 -4.24 -0.33 -2.62
N PRO A 55 -5.38 -0.38 -3.31
CA PRO A 55 -5.97 0.79 -3.95
C PRO A 55 -6.61 1.73 -2.93
N TYR A 56 -6.62 3.02 -3.24
CA TYR A 56 -7.49 4.01 -2.61
C TYR A 56 -8.79 4.09 -3.43
N PRO A 57 -9.98 4.21 -2.82
CA PRO A 57 -10.22 4.44 -1.38
C PRO A 57 -10.33 3.17 -0.51
N ASP A 58 -10.32 1.96 -1.08
CA ASP A 58 -10.45 0.69 -0.33
C ASP A 58 -9.48 0.59 0.86
N VAL A 59 -8.26 1.12 0.69
CA VAL A 59 -7.31 1.40 1.75
C VAL A 59 -7.28 2.92 1.94
N SER A 60 -7.87 3.39 3.03
CA SER A 60 -7.83 4.80 3.41
C SER A 60 -6.42 5.28 3.76
N LEU A 61 -6.18 6.59 3.74
CA LEU A 61 -4.91 7.18 4.17
C LEU A 61 -4.53 6.74 5.60
N PHE A 62 -5.49 6.74 6.52
CA PHE A 62 -5.28 6.27 7.89
C PHE A 62 -4.82 4.80 7.90
N LYS A 63 -5.52 3.94 7.15
CA LYS A 63 -5.16 2.51 7.09
C LYS A 63 -3.80 2.29 6.44
N ALA A 64 -3.47 3.06 5.41
CA ALA A 64 -2.16 3.01 4.77
C ALA A 64 -1.02 3.39 5.74
N ARG A 65 -1.23 4.39 6.60
CA ARG A 65 -0.27 4.76 7.67
C ARG A 65 -0.10 3.65 8.71
N GLN A 66 -1.20 3.03 9.16
CA GLN A 66 -1.12 1.88 10.07
C GLN A 66 -0.33 0.71 9.45
N LEU A 67 -0.60 0.37 8.18
CA LEU A 67 0.11 -0.69 7.47
C LEU A 67 1.59 -0.36 7.28
N ARG A 68 1.92 0.90 7.02
CA ARG A 68 3.31 1.39 6.97
C ARG A 68 4.00 1.18 8.31
N ASP A 69 3.38 1.58 9.42
CA ASP A 69 4.02 1.49 10.74
C ASP A 69 4.27 0.04 11.14
N ALA A 70 3.31 -0.86 10.87
CA ALA A 70 3.50 -2.30 11.03
C ALA A 70 4.63 -2.85 10.15
N ALA A 71 4.68 -2.47 8.86
CA ALA A 71 5.76 -2.90 7.95
C ALA A 71 7.13 -2.37 8.40
N ARG A 72 7.21 -1.14 8.92
CA ARG A 72 8.45 -0.57 9.44
C ARG A 72 8.94 -1.28 10.69
N ALA A 73 8.05 -1.68 11.59
CA ALA A 73 8.42 -2.47 12.76
C ALA A 73 9.13 -3.76 12.32
N ARG A 74 8.55 -4.49 11.35
CA ARG A 74 9.16 -5.69 10.76
C ARG A 74 10.51 -5.45 10.11
N VAL A 75 10.65 -4.37 9.33
CA VAL A 75 11.94 -4.01 8.71
C VAL A 75 13.02 -3.74 9.76
N ARG A 76 12.66 -3.13 10.90
CA ARG A 76 13.61 -2.91 12.01
C ARG A 76 14.02 -4.21 12.70
N GLU A 77 13.14 -5.20 12.72
CA GLU A 77 13.43 -6.57 13.19
C GLU A 77 14.27 -7.38 12.17
N GLY A 78 14.65 -6.79 11.03
CA GLY A 78 15.38 -7.47 9.95
C GLY A 78 14.49 -8.36 9.05
N ALA A 79 13.17 -8.34 9.25
CA ALA A 79 12.23 -9.14 8.47
C ALA A 79 11.76 -8.42 7.19
N ASP A 80 11.49 -9.19 6.12
CA ASP A 80 10.92 -8.65 4.88
C ASP A 80 9.38 -8.66 4.92
N PRO A 81 8.71 -7.49 5.02
CA PRO A 81 7.25 -7.45 5.18
C PRO A 81 6.49 -7.86 3.91
N ALA A 82 7.16 -7.97 2.75
CA ALA A 82 6.55 -8.46 1.53
C ALA A 82 6.20 -9.96 1.60
N ALA A 83 6.94 -10.74 2.39
CA ALA A 83 6.70 -12.17 2.58
C ALA A 83 5.39 -12.42 3.37
N ASP A 84 5.16 -11.64 4.43
CA ASP A 84 3.98 -11.75 5.29
C ASP A 84 2.68 -11.40 4.57
N LYS A 85 2.72 -10.43 3.65
CA LYS A 85 1.53 -9.97 2.91
C LYS A 85 1.01 -11.05 1.94
N LYS A 86 1.89 -11.88 1.38
CA LYS A 86 1.52 -13.02 0.51
C LYS A 86 0.66 -14.03 1.28
N ILE A 87 1.03 -14.32 2.53
CA ILE A 87 0.34 -15.30 3.39
C ILE A 87 -1.06 -14.78 3.80
N ALA A 88 -1.18 -13.50 4.17
CA ALA A 88 -2.45 -12.89 4.52
C ALA A 88 -3.43 -12.79 3.32
N GLN A 89 -2.91 -12.51 2.12
CA GLN A 89 -3.74 -12.39 0.91
C GLN A 89 -4.22 -13.76 0.40
N GLN A 90 -3.46 -14.84 0.59
CA GLN A 90 -3.92 -16.21 0.35
C GLN A 90 -5.05 -16.61 1.31
N LYS A 91 -4.98 -16.24 2.60
CA LYS A 91 -6.06 -16.48 3.58
C LYS A 91 -7.37 -15.74 3.23
N LYS A 92 -7.30 -14.52 2.67
CA LYS A 92 -8.50 -13.77 2.23
C LYS A 92 -9.13 -14.33 0.94
N ARG A 93 -8.34 -14.86 0.00
CA ARG A 93 -8.88 -15.53 -1.20
C ARG A 93 -9.63 -16.81 -0.85
N ARG A 94 -9.11 -17.63 0.07
CA ARG A 94 -9.76 -18.87 0.55
C ARG A 94 -11.09 -18.65 1.26
N LYS A 95 -11.30 -17.51 1.95
CA LYS A 95 -12.59 -17.20 2.60
C LYS A 95 -13.68 -16.71 1.64
N ARG A 96 -13.32 -16.23 0.44
CA ARG A 96 -14.29 -15.79 -0.59
C ARG A 96 -14.74 -16.92 -1.52
N SER A 97 -14.09 -18.09 -1.48
CA SER A 97 -14.36 -19.23 -2.36
C SER A 97 -15.20 -20.34 -1.71
N ILE A 98 -15.86 -20.08 -0.59
CA ILE A 98 -16.92 -20.97 -0.10
C ILE A 98 -18.23 -20.43 -0.70
N PRO A 99 -18.76 -21.00 -1.80
CA PRO A 99 -20.14 -20.75 -2.15
C PRO A 99 -20.99 -21.31 -0.99
N ARG A 100 -21.80 -20.45 -0.35
CA ARG A 100 -22.99 -20.93 0.34
C ARG A 100 -23.94 -21.41 -0.77
N GLY A 101 -23.94 -22.70 -1.02
CA GLY A 101 -24.80 -23.33 -2.02
C GLY A 101 -25.44 -24.58 -1.42
N ALA A 102 -26.77 -24.57 -1.47
CA ALA A 102 -27.77 -25.57 -1.07
C ALA A 102 -27.98 -25.77 0.44
#